data_AF-A0A1K1MED6-F1
#
_entry.id   AF-A0A1K1MED6-F1
#
_cell.length_a   1.000
_cell.length_b   1.000
_cell.length_c   1.000
_cell.angle_alpha   90.00
_cell.angle_beta   90.00
_cell.angle_gamma   90.00
#
_symmetry.space_group_name_H-M   'P 1'
#
loop_
_entity.id
_entity.type
_entity.pdbx_description
1 polymer ?
#
loop_
_entity_poly.entity_id
_entity_poly.type
_entity_poly.pdbx_seq_one_letter_code
_entity_poly.pdbx_strand_id
1 'polypeptide(L)'
;MSNVNIKRAIENIRANTIVYAPIVDMIVNGIQAIEETSRKDGNVQIRARRSSQVELDGSLPEVVGFEIEYNGIGFTDAGPAGLIPVDGQYPLCIEVLS
;
A
#
# COMPACT_ATOMS: atom_id res chain seq x y z
N MET A 1 -13.67 -18.85 -20.90
CA MET A 1 -13.78 -19.03 -19.44
C MET A 1 -14.56 -17.85 -18.87
N SER A 2 -15.51 -18.14 -17.98
CA SER A 2 -16.66 -17.29 -17.67
C SER A 2 -16.36 -16.20 -16.63
N ASN A 3 -17.00 -15.05 -16.83
CA ASN A 3 -17.05 -13.84 -15.98
C ASN A 3 -17.58 -14.08 -14.53
N VAL A 4 -17.73 -15.34 -14.12
CA VAL A 4 -18.49 -15.76 -12.92
C VAL A 4 -17.61 -15.93 -11.68
N ASN A 5 -16.29 -16.03 -11.81
CA ASN A 5 -15.43 -16.39 -10.69
C ASN A 5 -14.63 -15.23 -10.04
N ILE A 6 -14.63 -14.04 -10.65
CA ILE A 6 -13.82 -12.92 -10.12
C ILE A 6 -14.46 -12.34 -8.85
N LYS A 7 -15.79 -12.14 -8.82
CA LYS A 7 -16.48 -11.57 -7.66
C LYS A 7 -16.33 -12.43 -6.40
N ARG A 8 -16.51 -13.75 -6.52
CA ARG A 8 -16.36 -14.69 -5.40
C ARG A 8 -14.90 -14.79 -4.91
N ALA A 9 -13.93 -14.65 -5.80
CA ALA A 9 -12.52 -14.59 -5.42
C ALA A 9 -12.19 -13.33 -4.63
N ILE A 10 -12.71 -12.17 -5.04
CA ILE A 10 -12.55 -10.89 -4.33
C ILE A 10 -13.20 -10.95 -2.94
N GLU A 11 -14.41 -11.51 -2.84
CA GLU A 11 -15.12 -11.68 -1.57
C GLU A 11 -14.34 -12.58 -0.60
N ASN A 12 -13.76 -13.68 -1.10
CA ASN A 12 -12.93 -14.57 -0.29
C ASN A 12 -11.61 -13.93 0.20
N ILE A 13 -11.02 -13.03 -0.58
CA ILE A 13 -9.82 -12.27 -0.16
C ILE A 13 -10.20 -11.28 0.95
N ARG A 14 -11.34 -10.59 0.81
CA ARG A 14 -11.84 -9.64 1.81
C ARG A 14 -12.21 -10.31 3.14
N ALA A 15 -12.70 -11.54 3.11
CA ALA A 15 -13.18 -12.25 4.29
C ALA A 15 -12.09 -12.72 5.26
N ASN A 16 -10.82 -12.79 4.83
CA ASN A 16 -9.71 -13.34 5.64
C ASN A 16 -8.47 -12.42 5.71
N THR A 17 -8.58 -11.17 5.25
CA THR A 17 -7.46 -10.23 5.28
C THR A 17 -7.41 -9.47 6.61
N ILE A 18 -6.23 -9.44 7.22
CA ILE A 18 -5.95 -8.54 8.34
C ILE A 18 -5.91 -7.12 7.75
N VAL A 19 -6.54 -6.15 8.41
CA VAL A 19 -6.66 -4.74 7.93
C VAL A 19 -5.31 -4.14 7.53
N TYR A 20 -4.22 -4.61 8.13
CA TYR A 20 -2.86 -4.13 7.87
C TYR A 20 -2.07 -4.93 6.84
N ALA A 21 -2.60 -6.04 6.31
CA ALA A 21 -1.91 -6.87 5.32
C ALA A 21 -1.42 -6.06 4.10
N PRO A 22 -2.23 -5.16 3.49
CA PRO A 22 -1.76 -4.34 2.37
C PRO A 22 -0.57 -3.45 2.71
N ILE A 23 -0.51 -2.95 3.94
CA ILE A 23 0.60 -2.10 4.42
C ILE A 23 1.86 -2.94 4.58
N VAL A 24 1.74 -4.13 5.17
CA VAL A 24 2.86 -5.08 5.32
C VAL A 24 3.41 -5.47 3.95
N ASP A 25 2.54 -5.79 2.99
CA ASP A 25 2.95 -6.17 1.62
C ASP A 25 3.73 -5.03 0.93
N MET A 26 3.30 -3.77 1.10
CA MET A 26 4.01 -2.62 0.54
C MET A 26 5.39 -2.41 1.17
N ILE A 27 5.53 -2.64 2.48
CA ILE A 27 6.82 -2.55 3.17
C ILE A 27 7.77 -3.65 2.67
N VAL A 28 7.27 -4.89 2.57
CA VAL A 28 8.06 -6.03 2.05
C VAL A 28 8.52 -5.76 0.62
N ASN A 29 7.63 -5.28 -0.25
CA ASN A 29 7.98 -4.92 -1.63
C ASN A 29 9.04 -3.81 -1.68
N GLY A 30 8.94 -2.78 -0.83
CA GLY A 30 9.94 -1.73 -0.74
C GLY A 30 11.31 -2.24 -0.29
N ILE A 31 11.35 -3.14 0.69
CA ILE A 31 12.59 -3.78 1.17
C ILE A 31 13.24 -4.61 0.05
N GLN A 32 12.48 -5.45 -0.64
CA GLN A 32 12.98 -6.27 -1.75
C GLN A 32 13.57 -5.39 -2.86
N ALA A 33 12.85 -4.32 -3.23
CA ALA A 33 13.32 -3.36 -4.22
C ALA A 33 14.62 -2.64 -3.80
N ILE A 34 14.83 -2.42 -2.49
CA ILE A 34 16.09 -1.88 -1.97
C ILE A 34 17.21 -2.93 -2.06
N GLU A 35 16.95 -4.18 -1.67
CA GLU A 35 17.95 -5.26 -1.72
C GLU A 35 18.49 -5.47 -3.13
N GLU A 36 17.64 -5.37 -4.16
CA GLU A 36 18.03 -5.47 -5.56
C GLU A 36 19.04 -4.40 -6.00
N THR A 37 19.04 -3.21 -5.37
CA THR A 37 20.02 -2.16 -5.68
C THR A 37 21.40 -2.41 -5.06
N SER A 38 21.52 -3.36 -4.12
CA SER A 38 22.72 -3.55 -3.28
C SER A 38 23.19 -2.28 -2.54
N ARG A 39 22.30 -1.29 -2.36
CA ARG A 39 22.62 -0.03 -1.67
C ARG A 39 22.79 -0.23 -0.16
N LYS A 40 23.59 0.62 0.47
CA LYS A 40 23.88 0.57 1.92
C LYS A 40 23.03 1.54 2.74
N ASP A 41 22.35 2.48 2.07
CA ASP A 41 21.52 3.55 2.60
C ASP A 41 20.03 3.30 2.33
N GLY A 42 19.62 2.02 2.35
CA GLY A 42 18.23 1.62 2.19
C GLY A 42 17.32 2.27 3.22
N ASN A 43 16.21 2.83 2.77
CA ASN A 43 15.24 3.53 3.61
C ASN A 43 13.81 3.27 3.13
N VAL A 44 12.94 2.92 4.08
CA VAL A 44 11.50 2.85 3.89
C VAL A 44 10.88 3.84 4.89
N GLN A 45 10.07 4.76 4.40
CA GLN A 45 9.36 5.76 5.19
C GLN A 45 7.85 5.50 5.10
N ILE A 46 7.19 5.48 6.26
CA ILE A 46 5.74 5.29 6.38
C ILE A 46 5.17 6.49 7.11
N ARG A 47 4.18 7.15 6.51
CA ARG A 47 3.46 8.28 7.11
C ARG A 47 1.98 7.94 7.23
N ALA A 48 1.45 7.97 8.44
CA ALA A 48 0.01 7.85 8.67
C ALA A 48 -0.65 9.21 8.42
N ARG A 49 -1.59 9.26 7.47
CA ARG A 49 -2.44 10.43 7.24
C ARG A 49 -3.64 10.34 8.16
N ARG A 50 -3.85 11.40 8.93
CA ARG A 50 -5.00 11.52 9.82
C ARG A 50 -6.01 12.49 9.23
N SER A 51 -7.28 12.29 9.59
CA SER A 51 -8.35 13.20 9.23
C SER A 51 -8.01 14.63 9.68
N SER A 52 -8.41 15.61 8.87
CA SER A 52 -8.37 17.01 9.28
C SER A 52 -9.46 17.37 10.28
N GLN A 53 -10.45 16.47 10.47
CA GLN A 53 -11.49 16.63 11.48
C GLN A 53 -10.91 16.36 12.87
N VAL A 54 -11.03 17.36 13.74
CA VAL A 54 -10.52 17.28 15.11
C VAL A 54 -11.59 16.65 16.00
N GLU A 55 -11.19 15.68 16.82
CA GLU A 55 -12.08 15.04 17.80
C GLU A 55 -12.32 15.98 19.00
N LEU A 56 -13.58 16.09 19.42
CA LEU A 56 -13.99 16.99 20.51
C LEU A 56 -13.47 16.57 21.89
N ASP A 57 -13.09 15.31 22.04
CA ASP A 57 -12.56 14.73 23.27
C ASP A 57 -11.03 14.93 23.40
N GLY A 58 -10.40 15.59 22.44
CA GLY A 58 -8.95 15.82 22.41
C GLY A 58 -8.13 14.59 22.01
N SER A 59 -8.77 13.52 21.56
CA SER A 59 -8.08 12.37 20.97
C SER A 59 -7.46 12.73 19.61
N LEU A 60 -6.54 11.87 19.14
CA LEU A 60 -5.95 12.04 17.83
C LEU A 60 -7.00 11.73 16.75
N PRO A 61 -7.11 12.56 15.69
CA PRO A 61 -8.00 12.27 14.56
C PRO A 61 -7.74 10.90 13.96
N GLU A 62 -8.80 10.29 13.44
CA GLU A 62 -8.76 8.96 12.81
C GLU A 62 -7.69 8.89 11.71
N VAL A 63 -7.02 7.74 11.59
CA VAL A 63 -6.11 7.48 10.46
C VAL A 63 -6.95 7.16 9.23
N VAL A 64 -6.85 8.01 8.22
CA VAL A 64 -7.60 7.89 6.96
C VAL A 64 -6.78 7.29 5.82
N GLY A 65 -5.47 7.13 6.02
CA GLY A 65 -4.60 6.52 5.01
C GLY A 65 -3.15 6.42 5.42
N PHE A 66 -2.37 5.79 4.55
CA PHE A 66 -0.92 5.67 4.70
C PHE A 66 -0.23 6.07 3.39
N GLU A 67 0.89 6.77 3.54
CA GLU A 67 1.86 7.02 2.47
C GLU A 67 3.11 6.22 2.77
N ILE A 68 3.54 5.39 1.81
CA ILE A 68 4.73 4.56 1.93
C ILE A 68 5.69 4.93 0.80
N GLU A 69 6.88 5.38 1.17
CA GLU A 69 7.96 5.76 0.26
C GLU A 69 9.18 4.87 0.55
N TYR A 70 9.89 4.45 -0.49
CA TYR A 70 11.13 3.69 -0.36
C TYR A 70 12.11 4.10 -1.45
N ASN A 71 13.41 3.97 -1.18
CA ASN A 71 14.46 4.33 -2.13
C ASN A 71 15.03 3.10 -2.88
N GLY A 72 14.20 2.12 -3.17
CA GLY A 72 14.57 0.93 -3.96
C GLY A 72 14.48 1.16 -5.47
N ILE A 73 14.59 0.08 -6.25
CA ILE A 73 14.24 0.11 -7.67
C ILE A 73 12.74 0.42 -7.81
N GLY A 74 12.41 1.46 -8.58
CA GLY A 74 11.03 1.80 -8.88
C GLY A 74 10.34 0.73 -9.74
N PHE A 75 9.04 0.87 -9.99
CA PHE A 75 8.33 -0.06 -10.87
C PHE A 75 8.98 -0.06 -12.27
N THR A 76 9.41 -1.24 -12.73
CA THR A 76 9.89 -1.44 -14.10
C THR A 76 8.81 -2.10 -14.93
N ASP A 77 8.71 -1.75 -16.22
CA ASP A 77 7.72 -2.33 -17.16
C ASP A 77 7.86 -3.84 -17.36
N ALA A 78 8.91 -4.47 -16.79
CA ALA A 78 9.21 -5.89 -16.88
C ALA A 78 8.74 -6.71 -15.65
N GLY A 79 8.07 -6.08 -14.67
CA GLY A 79 7.56 -6.76 -13.46
C GLY A 79 6.33 -7.64 -13.71
N PRO A 80 6.05 -8.65 -12.83
CA PRO A 80 4.90 -9.51 -12.98
C PRO A 80 3.60 -8.69 -12.98
N ALA A 81 2.78 -8.91 -14.01
CA ALA A 81 1.50 -8.24 -14.24
C ALA A 81 0.63 -8.27 -12.97
N GLY A 82 0.55 -7.15 -12.26
CA GLY A 82 -0.22 -7.05 -11.01
C GLY A 82 -0.13 -5.71 -10.29
N LEU A 83 0.90 -4.91 -10.53
CA LEU A 83 1.05 -3.58 -9.92
C LEU A 83 1.06 -2.52 -11.02
N ILE A 84 -0.14 -2.22 -11.54
CA ILE A 84 -0.35 -1.15 -12.52
C ILE A 84 -0.35 0.19 -11.77
N PRO A 85 0.41 1.21 -12.23
CA PRO A 85 0.33 2.55 -11.68
C PRO A 85 -1.04 3.15 -11.98
N VAL A 86 -1.74 3.60 -10.94
CA VAL A 86 -2.90 4.49 -11.10
C VAL A 86 -2.32 5.91 -11.19
N ASP A 87 -2.13 6.40 -12.42
CA ASP A 87 -1.91 7.82 -12.73
C ASP A 87 -0.57 8.49 -12.31
N GLY A 88 0.57 7.80 -12.43
CA GLY A 88 1.89 8.47 -12.57
C GLY A 88 2.35 9.35 -11.40
N GLN A 89 1.68 9.26 -10.24
CA GLN A 89 2.00 10.01 -9.04
C GLN A 89 2.42 9.02 -7.94
N TYR A 90 3.71 8.93 -7.66
CA TYR A 90 4.24 8.27 -6.45
C TYR A 90 3.86 9.17 -5.26
N PRO A 91 3.03 8.74 -4.29
CA PRO A 91 2.99 7.44 -3.62
C PRO A 91 1.66 6.67 -3.77
N LEU A 92 1.68 5.35 -3.56
CA LEU A 92 0.50 4.51 -3.39
C LEU A 92 -0.27 4.98 -2.13
N CYS A 93 -1.23 5.89 -2.33
CA CYS A 93 -2.19 6.28 -1.31
C CYS A 93 -3.15 5.13 -1.09
N ILE A 94 -2.98 4.39 0.00
CA ILE A 94 -4.03 3.50 0.48
C ILE A 94 -5.04 4.40 1.19
N GLU A 95 -6.14 4.73 0.51
CA GLU A 95 -7.32 5.28 1.17
C GLU A 95 -7.97 4.17 1.98
N VAL A 96 -8.01 4.34 3.31
CA VAL A 96 -8.79 3.47 4.18
C VAL A 96 -10.24 3.88 3.94
N LEU A 97 -10.96 3.09 3.13
CA LEU A 97 -12.41 3.25 2.98
C LEU A 97 -13.04 2.89 4.33
N SER A 98 -13.46 3.92 5.08
CA SER A 98 -14.32 3.83 6.26
C SER A 98 -15.74 3.40 5.88
#